data_AF-A0A822ALC6-F1
#
_entry.id   AF-A0A822ALC6-F1
#
_cell.length_a   1.000
_cell.length_b   1.000
_cell.length_c   1.000
_cell.angle_alpha   90.00
_cell.angle_beta   90.00
_cell.angle_gamma   90.00
#
_symmetry.space_group_name_H-M   'P 1'
#
loop_
_entity.id
_entity.type
_entity.pdbx_description
1 polymer ?
#
loop_
_entity_poly.entity_id
_entity_poly.type
_entity_poly.pdbx_seq_one_letter_code
_entity_poly.pdbx_strand_id
1 'polypeptide(L)'
;MANSNTAVNWAVSQGANAIECDIHFDGSGKPFLIEHGLGCDCRCATGNDHVCVALQNQCAGPSARENPVTYMQNIARRDSIALYFVDSKVDASMGETLVKAGAGLIPFMDENLFGYGYKGKVIISSASFSTFEYVKAAAIAAKASRNAQRYFFTTDQEENNYEGVMNRLYPVTNNRVYGTGASSCGTAPSYYAAITAAVAGKKQGEN
;
A
#
# COMPACT_ATOMS: atom_id res chain seq x y z
N MET A 1 2.19 4.37 7.84
CA MET A 1 3.37 4.53 6.98
C MET A 1 4.69 4.25 7.71
N ALA A 2 5.47 3.31 7.19
CA ALA A 2 6.81 2.98 7.71
C ALA A 2 7.88 3.16 6.63
N ASN A 3 7.98 4.36 6.06
CA ASN A 3 8.75 4.66 4.83
C ASN A 3 10.28 4.62 4.90
N SER A 4 10.85 4.18 6.01
CA SER A 4 12.30 4.01 6.14
C SER A 4 12.62 2.77 6.96
N ASN A 5 13.83 2.25 6.80
CA ASN A 5 14.28 1.11 7.59
C ASN A 5 14.19 1.35 9.11
N THR A 6 14.42 2.59 9.55
CA THR A 6 14.29 2.97 10.95
C THR A 6 12.84 2.87 11.42
N ALA A 7 11.87 3.33 10.62
CA ALA A 7 10.45 3.16 10.94
C ALA A 7 10.04 1.69 10.96
N VAL A 8 10.49 0.89 9.98
CA VAL A 8 10.20 -0.55 9.94
C VAL A 8 10.73 -1.25 11.18
N ASN A 9 11.98 -0.97 11.57
CA ASN A 9 12.58 -1.58 12.76
C ASN A 9 11.80 -1.22 14.03
N TRP A 10 11.34 0.03 14.15
CA TRP A 10 10.47 0.44 15.25
C TRP A 10 9.13 -0.32 15.21
N ALA A 11 8.44 -0.37 14.06
CA ALA A 11 7.16 -1.04 13.94
C ALA A 11 7.25 -2.53 14.28
N VAL A 12 8.29 -3.21 13.79
CA VAL A 12 8.55 -4.62 14.11
C VAL A 12 8.88 -4.82 15.59
N SER A 13 9.61 -3.91 16.23
CA SER A 13 9.87 -3.99 17.67
C SER A 13 8.61 -3.81 18.52
N GLN A 14 7.59 -3.13 17.98
CA GLN A 14 6.25 -3.05 18.56
C GLN A 14 5.36 -4.27 18.21
N GLY A 15 5.89 -5.27 17.51
CA GLY A 15 5.17 -6.50 17.16
C GLY A 15 4.43 -6.46 15.82
N ALA A 16 4.65 -5.44 14.98
CA ALA A 16 4.05 -5.41 13.65
C ALA A 16 4.54 -6.58 12.78
N ASN A 17 3.60 -7.31 12.19
CA ASN A 17 3.84 -8.33 11.16
C ASN A 17 3.37 -7.89 9.77
N ALA A 18 2.87 -6.66 9.66
CA ALA A 18 2.44 -6.02 8.44
C ALA A 18 3.02 -4.61 8.38
N ILE A 19 3.49 -4.20 7.21
CA ILE A 19 4.06 -2.87 7.00
C ILE A 19 3.37 -2.23 5.79
N GLU A 20 3.09 -0.93 5.89
CA GLU A 20 2.62 -0.11 4.78
C GLU A 20 3.69 0.93 4.42
N CYS A 21 3.88 1.17 3.13
CA CYS A 21 4.69 2.30 2.65
C CYS A 21 4.03 3.08 1.53
N ASP A 22 4.44 4.34 1.46
CA ASP A 22 4.09 5.26 0.39
C ASP A 22 5.17 5.23 -0.71
N ILE A 23 4.78 4.90 -1.95
CA ILE A 23 5.71 4.82 -3.09
C ILE A 23 5.35 5.81 -4.20
N HIS A 24 6.36 6.52 -4.70
CA HIS A 24 6.23 7.49 -5.79
C HIS A 24 6.87 6.99 -7.07
N PHE A 25 6.35 7.48 -8.20
CA PHE A 25 6.74 7.08 -9.55
C PHE A 25 7.25 8.28 -10.36
N ASP A 26 8.31 8.07 -11.13
CA ASP A 26 8.85 9.09 -12.01
C ASP A 26 7.99 9.25 -13.29
N GLY A 27 8.36 10.20 -14.16
CA GLY A 27 7.64 10.44 -15.42
C GLY A 27 7.62 9.25 -16.39
N SER A 28 8.46 8.24 -16.18
CA SER A 28 8.45 6.98 -16.95
C SER A 28 7.60 5.87 -16.31
N GLY A 29 7.09 6.10 -15.10
CA GLY A 29 6.34 5.13 -14.31
C GLY A 29 7.24 4.20 -13.49
N LYS A 30 8.50 4.56 -13.24
CA LYS A 30 9.38 3.75 -12.38
C LYS A 30 9.30 4.22 -10.94
N PRO A 31 9.26 3.30 -9.96
CA PRO A 31 9.42 3.66 -8.56
C PRO A 31 10.73 4.41 -8.33
N PHE A 32 10.69 5.58 -7.69
CA PHE A 32 11.91 6.38 -7.43
C PHE A 32 12.07 6.84 -5.98
N LEU A 33 11.00 6.85 -5.19
CA LEU A 33 11.03 7.36 -3.82
C LEU A 33 10.02 6.63 -2.94
N ILE A 34 10.44 6.25 -1.74
CA ILE A 34 9.55 5.86 -0.64
C ILE A 34 9.47 7.05 0.30
N GLU A 35 8.31 7.71 0.40
CA GLU A 35 8.06 8.87 1.25
C GLU A 35 6.57 9.18 1.23
N HIS A 36 6.00 9.73 2.30
CA HIS A 36 4.59 10.13 2.27
C HIS A 36 4.42 11.51 1.67
N GLY A 37 5.26 12.45 2.11
CA GLY A 37 5.12 13.87 1.81
C GLY A 37 4.59 14.66 3.01
N LEU A 38 4.21 15.91 2.77
CA LEU A 38 3.71 16.82 3.80
C LEU A 38 2.26 16.47 4.19
N GLY A 39 1.93 16.69 5.46
CA GLY A 39 0.60 16.38 6.01
C GLY A 39 0.50 14.95 6.55
N CYS A 40 1.12 14.72 7.70
CA CYS A 40 1.10 13.42 8.37
C CYS A 40 -0.19 13.18 9.17
N ASP A 41 -0.34 11.94 9.63
CA ASP A 41 -1.15 11.63 10.81
C ASP A 41 -0.85 12.56 12.00
N CYS A 42 -1.89 13.06 12.65
CA CYS A 42 -1.79 14.07 13.73
C CYS A 42 -1.07 13.53 14.96
N ARG A 43 -1.07 12.20 15.13
CA ARG A 43 -0.25 11.55 16.15
C ARG A 43 1.24 11.75 15.87
N CYS A 44 1.69 11.92 14.64
CA CYS A 44 3.11 12.22 14.38
C CYS A 44 3.56 13.57 14.93
N ALA A 45 2.63 14.49 15.19
CA ALA A 45 2.90 15.75 15.87
C ALA A 45 2.70 15.67 17.40
N THR A 46 2.15 14.58 17.94
CA THR A 46 1.70 14.50 19.34
C THR A 46 1.92 13.13 19.98
N GLY A 47 2.59 13.12 21.14
CA GLY A 47 2.87 11.89 21.90
C GLY A 47 4.20 11.24 21.52
N ASN A 48 4.44 10.04 22.06
CA ASN A 48 5.67 9.26 21.83
C ASN A 48 5.40 7.79 21.42
N ASP A 49 4.13 7.42 21.26
CA ASP A 49 3.71 6.05 20.95
C ASP A 49 3.20 5.97 19.50
N HIS A 50 4.10 6.26 18.57
CA HIS A 50 3.83 6.23 17.13
C HIS A 50 5.14 6.13 16.32
N VAL A 51 5.02 5.63 15.08
CA VAL A 51 6.16 5.36 14.21
C VAL A 51 7.02 6.59 13.89
N CYS A 52 6.40 7.78 13.82
CA CYS A 52 7.13 9.01 13.53
C CYS A 52 8.18 9.39 14.58
N VAL A 53 8.12 8.87 15.81
CA VAL A 53 9.21 9.07 16.80
C VAL A 53 10.54 8.55 16.27
N ALA A 54 10.50 7.41 15.57
CA ALA A 54 11.69 6.83 14.93
C ALA A 54 12.24 7.69 13.78
N LEU A 55 11.46 8.67 13.32
CA LEU A 55 11.74 9.54 12.16
C LEU A 55 11.94 11.01 12.56
N GLN A 56 12.21 11.30 13.84
CA GLN A 56 12.32 12.67 14.37
C GLN A 56 11.03 13.49 14.19
N ASN A 57 9.89 12.81 14.33
CA ASN A 57 8.55 13.38 14.14
C ASN A 57 8.33 13.97 12.74
N GLN A 58 9.01 13.42 11.73
CA GLN A 58 8.87 13.78 10.33
C GLN A 58 8.18 12.65 9.53
N CYS A 59 7.49 13.01 8.46
CA CYS A 59 6.95 12.07 7.46
C CYS A 59 7.38 12.39 6.03
N ALA A 60 8.24 13.39 5.90
CA ALA A 60 8.94 13.76 4.68
C ALA A 60 10.37 14.20 5.03
N GLY A 61 11.23 14.23 4.02
CA GLY A 61 12.61 14.64 4.16
C GLY A 61 13.56 13.48 4.50
N PRO A 62 14.85 13.79 4.70
CA PRO A 62 15.91 12.78 4.72
C PRO A 62 15.76 11.66 5.76
N SER A 63 15.10 11.92 6.89
CA SER A 63 14.87 10.91 7.93
C SER A 63 13.68 9.99 7.64
N ALA A 64 12.75 10.42 6.78
CA ALA A 64 11.46 9.77 6.54
C ALA A 64 11.30 9.26 5.10
N ARG A 65 12.40 9.18 4.35
CA ARG A 65 12.42 8.69 2.97
C ARG A 65 13.45 7.58 2.77
N GLU A 66 13.24 6.76 1.74
CA GLU A 66 14.17 5.70 1.35
C GLU A 66 14.16 5.48 -0.17
N ASN A 67 15.24 4.90 -0.69
CA ASN A 67 15.25 4.40 -2.06
C ASN A 67 14.37 3.13 -2.19
N PRO A 68 13.47 3.00 -3.18
CA PRO A 68 12.58 1.85 -3.30
C PRO A 68 13.28 0.49 -3.37
N VAL A 69 14.42 0.39 -4.06
CA VAL A 69 15.20 -0.86 -4.16
C VAL A 69 15.74 -1.23 -2.79
N THR A 70 16.47 -0.31 -2.15
CA THR A 70 17.01 -0.52 -0.80
C THR A 70 15.92 -0.88 0.19
N TYR A 71 14.79 -0.16 0.16
CA TYR A 71 13.66 -0.40 1.04
C TYR A 71 13.10 -1.82 0.88
N MET A 72 12.72 -2.22 -0.34
CA MET A 72 12.11 -3.53 -0.61
C MET A 72 13.05 -4.69 -0.29
N GLN A 73 14.33 -4.59 -0.63
CA GLN A 73 15.31 -5.62 -0.32
C GLN A 73 15.53 -5.79 1.19
N ASN A 74 15.40 -4.70 1.96
CA ASN A 74 15.41 -4.78 3.41
C ASN A 74 14.14 -5.43 3.95
N ILE A 75 12.95 -5.10 3.42
CA ILE A 75 11.69 -5.78 3.80
C ILE A 75 11.80 -7.29 3.54
N ALA A 76 12.32 -7.68 2.38
CA ALA A 76 12.43 -9.07 1.96
C ALA A 76 13.21 -9.97 2.93
N ARG A 77 14.19 -9.40 3.64
CA ARG A 77 15.06 -10.12 4.58
C ARG A 77 14.45 -10.29 5.97
N ARG A 78 13.24 -9.77 6.21
CA ARG A 78 12.57 -9.83 7.51
C ARG A 78 11.49 -10.90 7.50
N ASP A 79 11.81 -12.08 8.02
CA ASP A 79 10.87 -13.20 8.13
C ASP A 79 9.64 -12.88 9.02
N SER A 80 9.72 -11.85 9.87
CA SER A 80 8.60 -11.40 10.72
C SER A 80 7.52 -10.63 9.98
N ILE A 81 7.77 -10.16 8.75
CA ILE A 81 6.80 -9.42 7.95
C ILE A 81 6.05 -10.38 7.03
N ALA A 82 4.78 -10.62 7.33
CA ALA A 82 3.89 -11.48 6.57
C ALA A 82 3.10 -10.72 5.49
N LEU A 83 2.94 -9.41 5.64
CA LEU A 83 2.18 -8.56 4.73
C LEU A 83 2.90 -7.24 4.45
N TYR A 84 2.96 -6.86 3.17
CA TYR A 84 3.50 -5.60 2.72
C TYR A 84 2.45 -4.85 1.90
N PHE A 85 2.02 -3.70 2.38
CA PHE A 85 1.02 -2.86 1.75
C PHE A 85 1.73 -1.70 1.05
N VAL A 86 1.41 -1.49 -0.22
CA VAL A 86 1.99 -0.45 -1.07
C VAL A 86 0.92 0.59 -1.35
N ASP A 87 0.96 1.70 -0.60
CA ASP A 87 0.19 2.92 -0.86
C ASP A 87 0.87 3.66 -2.02
N SER A 88 0.29 3.53 -3.22
CA SER A 88 0.88 4.11 -4.42
C SER A 88 0.45 5.57 -4.54
N LYS A 89 1.41 6.48 -4.40
CA LYS A 89 1.22 7.93 -4.58
C LYS A 89 1.15 8.28 -6.06
N VAL A 90 0.03 7.92 -6.66
CA VAL A 90 -0.30 8.19 -8.06
C VAL A 90 -1.46 9.17 -8.16
N ASP A 91 -1.51 9.91 -9.26
CA ASP A 91 -2.55 10.92 -9.50
C ASP A 91 -3.10 10.81 -10.93
N ALA A 92 -4.37 11.19 -11.13
CA ALA A 92 -5.03 11.14 -12.43
C ALA A 92 -4.30 11.95 -13.52
N SER A 93 -3.61 13.04 -13.14
CA SER A 93 -2.80 13.87 -14.04
C SER A 93 -1.61 13.14 -14.66
N MET A 94 -1.19 12.00 -14.11
CA MET A 94 -0.13 11.17 -14.69
C MET A 94 -0.54 10.53 -16.03
N GLY A 95 -1.85 10.49 -16.37
CA GLY A 95 -2.34 10.00 -17.66
C GLY A 95 -1.84 8.60 -17.98
N GLU A 96 -1.22 8.42 -19.15
CA GLU A 96 -0.67 7.13 -19.59
C GLU A 96 0.40 6.56 -18.63
N THR A 97 1.07 7.40 -17.86
CA THR A 97 2.08 6.97 -16.88
C THR A 97 1.47 6.14 -15.76
N LEU A 98 0.17 6.29 -15.45
CA LEU A 98 -0.53 5.42 -14.48
C LEU A 98 -0.45 3.95 -14.88
N VAL A 99 -0.74 3.65 -16.15
CA VAL A 99 -0.75 2.28 -16.66
C VAL A 99 0.67 1.71 -16.65
N LYS A 100 1.66 2.52 -17.06
CA LYS A 100 3.08 2.14 -17.04
C LYS A 100 3.57 1.87 -15.61
N ALA A 101 3.19 2.73 -14.66
CA ALA A 101 3.53 2.58 -13.25
C ALA A 101 2.94 1.30 -12.66
N GLY A 102 1.64 1.05 -12.87
CA GLY A 102 0.97 -0.14 -12.35
C GLY A 102 1.55 -1.43 -12.93
N ALA A 103 1.67 -1.50 -14.26
CA ALA A 103 2.23 -2.68 -14.92
C ALA A 103 3.71 -2.90 -14.58
N GLY A 104 4.49 -1.82 -14.46
CA GLY A 104 5.92 -1.85 -14.16
C GLY A 104 6.25 -2.16 -12.71
N LEU A 105 5.35 -1.89 -11.76
CA LEU A 105 5.57 -2.21 -10.35
C LEU A 105 5.72 -3.73 -10.11
N ILE A 106 4.95 -4.55 -10.83
CA ILE A 106 4.99 -6.02 -10.64
C ILE A 106 6.38 -6.62 -10.92
N PRO A 107 7.01 -6.46 -12.10
CA PRO A 107 8.35 -6.98 -12.33
C PRO A 107 9.38 -6.33 -11.40
N PHE A 108 9.20 -5.07 -11.02
CA PHE A 108 10.08 -4.39 -10.05
C PHE A 108 10.04 -5.07 -8.67
N MET A 109 8.85 -5.43 -8.17
CA MET A 109 8.69 -6.15 -6.90
C MET A 109 9.12 -7.61 -7.01
N ASP A 110 8.85 -8.27 -8.13
CA ASP A 110 9.35 -9.64 -8.36
C ASP A 110 10.87 -9.70 -8.27
N GLU A 111 11.58 -8.70 -8.79
CA GLU A 111 13.04 -8.60 -8.71
C GLU A 111 13.53 -8.20 -7.31
N ASN A 112 13.03 -7.07 -6.79
CA ASN A 112 13.64 -6.39 -5.63
C ASN A 112 13.04 -6.81 -4.28
N LEU A 113 11.88 -7.46 -4.27
CA LEU A 113 11.23 -7.95 -3.05
C LEU A 113 11.22 -9.48 -3.04
N PHE A 114 10.52 -10.12 -3.98
CA PHE A 114 10.39 -11.58 -4.00
C PHE A 114 11.69 -12.27 -4.38
N GLY A 115 12.44 -11.73 -5.35
CA GLY A 115 13.77 -12.20 -5.74
C GLY A 115 14.79 -12.13 -4.60
N TYR A 116 14.53 -11.26 -3.61
CA TYR A 116 15.33 -11.12 -2.39
C TYR A 116 14.82 -11.96 -1.21
N GLY A 117 13.85 -12.84 -1.44
CA GLY A 117 13.42 -13.85 -0.47
C GLY A 117 12.18 -13.51 0.33
N TYR A 118 11.43 -12.45 -0.02
CA TYR A 118 10.19 -12.13 0.68
C TYR A 118 9.17 -13.28 0.55
N LYS A 119 8.67 -13.77 1.68
CA LYS A 119 7.75 -14.92 1.73
C LYS A 119 6.28 -14.52 1.96
N GLY A 120 6.02 -13.26 2.26
CA GLY A 120 4.68 -12.77 2.59
C GLY A 120 3.80 -12.48 1.38
N LYS A 121 2.70 -11.78 1.66
CA LYS A 121 1.76 -11.24 0.68
C LYS A 121 2.01 -9.75 0.46
N VAL A 122 1.56 -9.26 -0.69
CA VAL A 122 1.62 -7.85 -1.07
C VAL A 122 0.20 -7.36 -1.36
N ILE A 123 -0.17 -6.20 -0.83
CA ILE A 123 -1.34 -5.44 -1.28
C ILE A 123 -0.85 -4.23 -2.05
N ILE A 124 -1.34 -4.04 -3.27
CA ILE A 124 -1.09 -2.84 -4.09
C ILE A 124 -2.38 -2.02 -4.08
N SER A 125 -2.27 -0.77 -3.62
CA SER A 125 -3.39 0.17 -3.62
C SER A 125 -3.07 1.43 -4.43
N SER A 126 -4.13 2.14 -4.79
CA SER A 126 -4.09 3.57 -5.10
C SER A 126 -5.22 4.27 -4.34
N ALA A 127 -5.11 5.59 -4.17
CA ALA A 127 -6.02 6.36 -3.34
C ALA A 127 -7.49 6.23 -3.77
N SER A 128 -7.79 6.40 -5.06
CA SER A 128 -9.18 6.56 -5.51
C SER A 128 -9.47 5.94 -6.88
N PHE A 129 -10.75 5.90 -7.21
CA PHE A 129 -11.30 5.42 -8.47
C PHE A 129 -10.83 6.18 -9.70
N SER A 130 -10.38 7.43 -9.55
CA SER A 130 -9.78 8.19 -10.65
C SER A 130 -8.42 7.63 -11.09
N THR A 131 -7.75 6.89 -10.20
CA THR A 131 -6.45 6.25 -10.47
C THR A 131 -6.56 4.74 -10.66
N PHE A 132 -7.77 4.19 -10.77
CA PHE A 132 -8.01 2.74 -10.85
C PHE A 132 -7.28 2.05 -12.01
N GLU A 133 -6.99 2.74 -13.11
CA GLU A 133 -6.22 2.17 -14.22
C GLU A 133 -4.80 1.74 -13.81
N TYR A 134 -4.21 2.36 -12.78
CA TYR A 134 -2.97 1.89 -12.16
C TYR A 134 -3.15 0.50 -11.52
N VAL A 135 -4.16 0.35 -10.64
CA VAL A 135 -4.44 -0.91 -9.93
C VAL A 135 -4.80 -2.02 -10.91
N LYS A 136 -5.61 -1.69 -11.92
CA LYS A 136 -5.98 -2.61 -13.00
C LYS A 136 -4.76 -3.07 -13.80
N ALA A 137 -3.87 -2.15 -14.18
CA ALA A 137 -2.64 -2.49 -14.90
C ALA A 137 -1.73 -3.41 -14.06
N ALA A 138 -1.56 -3.12 -12.77
CA ALA A 138 -0.81 -3.97 -11.85
C ALA A 138 -1.44 -5.36 -11.73
N ALA A 139 -2.76 -5.45 -11.56
CA ALA A 139 -3.47 -6.72 -11.45
C ALA A 139 -3.39 -7.58 -12.72
N ILE A 140 -3.41 -6.94 -13.90
CA ILE A 140 -3.19 -7.65 -15.17
C ILE A 140 -1.75 -8.15 -15.27
N ALA A 141 -0.76 -7.32 -14.97
CA ALA A 141 0.65 -7.70 -15.02
C ALA A 141 0.98 -8.83 -14.02
N ALA A 142 0.39 -8.82 -12.83
CA ALA A 142 0.60 -9.83 -11.80
C ALA A 142 0.20 -11.24 -12.24
N LYS A 143 -0.72 -11.39 -13.22
CA LYS A 143 -1.11 -12.71 -13.76
C LYS A 143 0.07 -13.44 -14.41
N ALA A 144 1.04 -12.71 -14.95
CA ALA A 144 2.23 -13.29 -15.57
C ALA A 144 3.37 -13.56 -14.55
N SER A 145 3.23 -13.07 -13.31
CA SER A 145 4.23 -13.27 -12.26
C SER A 145 4.20 -14.70 -11.71
N ARG A 146 5.38 -15.23 -11.38
CA ARG A 146 5.48 -16.47 -10.58
C ARG A 146 4.92 -16.30 -9.17
N ASN A 147 4.79 -15.06 -8.70
CA ASN A 147 4.23 -14.70 -7.40
C ASN A 147 2.77 -14.24 -7.50
N ALA A 148 2.06 -14.50 -8.62
CA ALA A 148 0.68 -14.05 -8.85
C ALA A 148 -0.26 -14.22 -7.64
N GLN A 149 -0.19 -15.36 -6.97
CA GLN A 149 -1.03 -15.72 -5.81
C GLN A 149 -0.70 -14.93 -4.53
N ARG A 150 0.35 -14.09 -4.54
CA ARG A 150 0.81 -13.28 -3.42
C ARG A 150 0.48 -11.81 -3.57
N TYR A 151 0.05 -11.38 -4.76
CA TYR A 151 -0.40 -10.01 -5.02
C TYR A 151 -1.91 -9.89 -4.82
N PHE A 152 -2.30 -8.90 -4.03
CA PHE A 152 -3.68 -8.49 -3.75
C PHE A 152 -3.85 -7.01 -4.10
N PHE A 153 -5.08 -6.59 -4.39
CA PHE A 153 -5.36 -5.28 -4.97
C PHE A 153 -6.54 -4.59 -4.28
N THR A 154 -6.47 -3.27 -4.13
CA THR A 154 -7.52 -2.43 -3.55
C THR A 154 -7.48 -0.99 -4.08
N THR A 155 -8.53 -0.23 -3.81
CA THR A 155 -8.52 1.24 -3.77
C THR A 155 -8.91 1.64 -2.34
N ASP A 156 -8.17 2.53 -1.68
CA ASP A 156 -8.17 2.63 -0.20
C ASP A 156 -8.69 3.95 0.40
N GLN A 157 -9.12 4.93 -0.41
CA GLN A 157 -9.77 6.16 0.05
C GLN A 157 -11.20 6.35 -0.47
N GLU A 158 -11.87 5.26 -0.82
CA GLU A 158 -13.28 5.24 -1.24
C GLU A 158 -14.24 5.10 -0.05
N GLU A 159 -13.84 5.58 1.13
CA GLU A 159 -14.62 5.59 2.37
C GLU A 159 -15.23 4.21 2.70
N ASN A 160 -16.56 4.15 2.83
CA ASN A 160 -17.35 2.94 3.12
C ASN A 160 -17.90 2.26 1.85
N ASN A 161 -17.37 2.60 0.65
CA ASN A 161 -17.86 2.11 -0.63
C ASN A 161 -17.29 0.72 -0.99
N TYR A 162 -17.56 -0.26 -0.13
CA TYR A 162 -17.14 -1.64 -0.32
C TYR A 162 -17.61 -2.23 -1.68
N GLU A 163 -18.89 -2.08 -2.01
CA GLU A 163 -19.46 -2.62 -3.25
C GLU A 163 -18.78 -2.01 -4.50
N GLY A 164 -18.55 -0.69 -4.50
CA GLY A 164 -17.88 -0.02 -5.61
C GLY A 164 -16.45 -0.53 -5.83
N VAL A 165 -15.68 -0.70 -4.74
CA VAL A 165 -14.30 -1.21 -4.81
C VAL A 165 -14.30 -2.65 -5.33
N MET A 166 -15.16 -3.51 -4.77
CA MET A 166 -15.23 -4.92 -5.17
C MET A 166 -15.71 -5.12 -6.60
N ASN A 167 -16.73 -4.38 -7.05
CA ASN A 167 -17.26 -4.46 -8.40
C ASN A 167 -16.24 -4.02 -9.46
N ARG A 168 -15.37 -3.05 -9.15
CA ARG A 168 -14.29 -2.65 -10.05
C ARG A 168 -13.18 -3.68 -10.15
N LEU A 169 -12.83 -4.32 -9.03
CA LEU A 169 -11.76 -5.30 -9.01
C LEU A 169 -12.19 -6.67 -9.57
N TYR A 170 -13.47 -7.04 -9.41
CA TYR A 170 -14.01 -8.36 -9.77
C TYR A 170 -13.69 -8.79 -11.21
N PRO A 171 -13.84 -7.94 -12.25
CA PRO A 171 -13.49 -8.32 -13.62
C PRO A 171 -11.99 -8.51 -13.86
N VAL A 172 -11.14 -8.03 -12.94
CA VAL A 172 -9.69 -7.95 -13.14
C VAL A 172 -8.97 -9.07 -12.40
N THR A 173 -9.34 -9.37 -11.16
CA THR A 173 -8.62 -10.31 -10.29
C THR A 173 -9.51 -10.91 -9.21
N ASN A 174 -9.18 -12.13 -8.79
CA ASN A 174 -9.78 -12.75 -7.60
C ASN A 174 -9.07 -12.36 -6.30
N ASN A 175 -7.84 -11.84 -6.37
CA ASN A 175 -7.06 -11.44 -5.20
C ASN A 175 -7.39 -10.02 -4.78
N ARG A 176 -8.56 -9.85 -4.18
CA ARG A 176 -9.15 -8.55 -3.84
C ARG A 176 -9.12 -8.32 -2.35
N VAL A 177 -8.86 -7.08 -1.95
CA VAL A 177 -8.93 -6.63 -0.56
C VAL A 177 -9.77 -5.37 -0.53
N TYR A 178 -10.45 -5.14 0.59
CA TYR A 178 -11.08 -3.87 0.89
C TYR A 178 -10.38 -3.24 2.09
N GLY A 179 -9.83 -2.05 1.87
CA GLY A 179 -9.32 -1.17 2.92
C GLY A 179 -10.32 -0.06 3.20
N THR A 180 -10.39 0.36 4.46
CA THR A 180 -11.25 1.46 4.92
C THR A 180 -10.65 2.06 6.17
N GLY A 181 -10.90 3.34 6.39
CA GLY A 181 -10.36 4.08 7.51
C GLY A 181 -10.35 5.58 7.21
N ALA A 182 -9.93 6.35 8.19
CA ALA A 182 -9.59 7.75 8.03
C ALA A 182 -8.21 7.97 8.66
N SER A 183 -7.57 9.08 8.32
CA SER A 183 -6.37 9.51 9.05
C SER A 183 -6.66 9.53 10.55
N SER A 184 -5.65 9.26 11.37
CA SER A 184 -5.72 9.41 12.83
C SER A 184 -6.05 10.83 13.29
N CYS A 185 -5.97 11.81 12.39
CA CYS A 185 -6.47 13.18 12.59
C CYS A 185 -8.00 13.29 12.64
N GLY A 186 -8.71 12.36 11.99
CA GLY A 186 -10.15 12.40 11.84
C GLY A 186 -10.90 11.82 13.04
N THR A 187 -12.09 12.32 13.30
CA THR A 187 -13.03 11.79 14.31
C THR A 187 -13.98 10.72 13.73
N ALA A 188 -13.74 10.27 12.49
CA ALA A 188 -14.72 9.51 11.73
C ALA A 188 -14.91 8.07 12.26
N PRO A 189 -16.16 7.62 12.49
CA PRO A 189 -16.48 6.26 12.92
C PRO A 189 -16.53 5.29 11.73
N SER A 190 -15.55 5.33 10.82
CA SER A 190 -15.58 4.54 9.58
C SER A 190 -15.23 3.06 9.79
N TYR A 191 -14.40 2.73 10.78
CA TYR A 191 -13.88 1.38 10.97
C TYR A 191 -14.98 0.31 11.16
N TYR A 192 -15.88 0.49 12.12
CA TYR A 192 -16.92 -0.51 12.41
C TYR A 192 -18.04 -0.54 11.36
N ALA A 193 -18.36 0.62 10.76
CA ALA A 193 -19.34 0.70 9.68
C ALA A 193 -18.87 -0.11 8.46
N ALA A 194 -17.60 0.03 8.10
CA ALA A 194 -17.02 -0.66 6.97
C ALA A 194 -16.83 -2.17 7.20
N ILE A 195 -16.48 -2.60 8.42
CA ILE A 195 -16.51 -4.03 8.80
C ILE A 195 -17.93 -4.60 8.62
N THR A 196 -18.95 -3.85 9.04
CA THR A 196 -20.35 -4.29 8.92
C THR A 196 -20.74 -4.47 7.46
N ALA A 197 -20.38 -3.54 6.58
CA ALA A 197 -20.62 -3.62 5.14
C ALA A 197 -19.92 -4.83 4.51
N ALA A 198 -18.63 -5.05 4.81
CA ALA A 198 -17.87 -6.19 4.28
C ALA A 198 -18.45 -7.55 4.74
N VAL A 199 -18.92 -7.66 5.99
CA VAL A 199 -19.59 -8.86 6.49
C VAL A 199 -20.92 -9.10 5.77
N ALA A 200 -21.67 -8.05 5.48
CA ALA A 200 -22.93 -8.15 4.74
C ALA A 200 -22.71 -8.62 3.30
N GLY A 201 -21.72 -8.06 2.58
CA GLY A 201 -21.36 -8.49 1.23
C GLY A 201 -20.96 -9.97 1.16
N LYS A 202 -20.11 -10.42 2.09
CA LYS A 202 -19.75 -11.86 2.19
C LYS A 202 -20.96 -12.77 2.42
N LYS A 203 -21.92 -12.35 3.25
CA LYS A 203 -23.17 -13.11 3.49
C LYS A 203 -24.04 -13.21 2.25
N GLN A 204 -23.92 -12.28 1.31
CA GLN A 204 -24.66 -12.28 0.05
C GLN A 204 -23.99 -13.13 -1.05
N GLY A 205 -22.92 -13.87 -0.72
CA GLY A 205 -22.28 -14.82 -1.64
C GLY A 205 -21.15 -14.22 -2.46
N GLU A 206 -20.64 -13.05 -2.07
CA GLU A 206 -19.43 -12.50 -2.65
C GLU A 206 -18.21 -13.33 -2.17
N ASN A 207 -17.53 -13.94 -3.14
CA ASN A 207 -16.26 -14.65 -2.94
C ASN A 207 -15.08 -13.70 -3.00
#